data_AF-A0AAW1RD17-F1
#
_entry.id   AF-A0AAW1RD17-F1
#
_cell.length_a   1.000
_cell.length_b   1.000
_cell.length_c   1.000
_cell.angle_alpha   90.00
_cell.angle_beta   90.00
_cell.angle_gamma   90.00
#
_symmetry.space_group_name_H-M   'P 1'
#
loop_
_entity.id
_entity.type
_entity.pdbx_description
1 polymer ?
#
loop_
_entity_poly.entity_id
_entity_poly.type
_entity_poly.pdbx_seq_one_letter_code
_entity_poly.pdbx_strand_id
1 'polypeptide(L)'
;MPKSGLKQRTARLWECIRREAEAEAAAEPVLSSFLHAAVVAQPSLTAAVAWVLAHRLDGSDGGAIDPINHYDAFAEVLDGLEACIVADLVAVMARGG
;
A
#
# COMPACT_ATOMS: atom_id res chain seq x y z
N MET A 1 -17.91 13.31 6.94
CA MET A 1 -17.14 13.86 5.79
C MET A 1 -17.83 13.40 4.50
N PRO A 2 -18.08 14.25 3.50
CA PRO A 2 -18.71 13.79 2.27
C PRO A 2 -17.80 12.74 1.59
N LYS A 3 -18.39 11.59 1.24
CA LYS A 3 -17.69 10.43 0.63
C LYS A 3 -16.91 10.79 -0.65
N SER A 4 -17.24 11.91 -1.29
CA SER A 4 -16.54 12.43 -2.47
C SER A 4 -15.12 12.93 -2.16
N GLY A 5 -14.89 13.52 -0.98
CA GLY A 5 -13.59 14.10 -0.62
C GLY A 5 -12.52 13.06 -0.27
N LEU A 6 -12.92 11.93 0.33
CA LEU A 6 -11.99 10.84 0.63
C LEU A 6 -11.54 10.15 -0.66
N LYS A 7 -12.48 9.75 -1.53
CA LYS A 7 -12.17 9.10 -2.80
C LYS A 7 -11.18 9.90 -3.66
N GLN A 8 -11.35 11.22 -3.73
CA GLN A 8 -10.44 12.07 -4.49
C GLN A 8 -9.04 12.14 -3.86
N ARG A 9 -8.95 12.14 -2.53
CA ARG A 9 -7.65 12.09 -1.83
C ARG A 9 -6.97 10.75 -2.06
N THR A 10 -7.68 9.63 -1.91
CA THR A 10 -7.11 8.30 -2.19
C THR A 10 -6.60 8.23 -3.62
N ALA A 11 -7.40 8.65 -4.61
CA ALA A 11 -7.01 8.59 -6.02
C ALA A 11 -5.72 9.37 -6.30
N ARG A 12 -5.59 10.59 -5.75
CA ARG A 12 -4.37 11.41 -5.90
C ARG A 12 -3.16 10.80 -5.21
N LEU A 13 -3.34 10.30 -3.99
CA LEU A 13 -2.26 9.62 -3.26
C LEU A 13 -1.78 8.38 -3.99
N TRP A 14 -2.74 7.57 -4.46
CA TRP A 14 -2.45 6.34 -5.15
C TRP A 14 -1.70 6.58 -6.47
N GLU A 15 -2.14 7.56 -7.26
CA GLU A 15 -1.44 7.97 -8.47
C GLU A 15 -0.01 8.46 -8.18
N CYS A 16 0.19 9.22 -7.10
CA CYS A 16 1.52 9.69 -6.68
C CYS A 16 2.45 8.53 -6.33
N ILE A 17 1.98 7.62 -5.47
CA ILE A 17 2.73 6.44 -5.01
C ILE A 17 3.08 5.54 -6.19
N ARG A 18 2.13 5.29 -7.10
CA ARG A 18 2.39 4.48 -8.31
C ARG A 18 3.46 5.11 -9.19
N ARG A 19 3.38 6.41 -9.46
CA ARG A 19 4.36 7.11 -10.29
C ARG A 19 5.76 7.06 -9.67
N GLU A 20 5.86 7.27 -8.37
CA GLU A 20 7.13 7.18 -7.64
C GLU A 20 7.69 5.75 -7.68
N ALA A 21 6.85 4.73 -7.45
CA ALA A 21 7.28 3.34 -7.52
C ALA A 21 7.72 2.92 -8.93
N GLU A 22 7.03 3.37 -9.99
CA GLU A 22 7.41 3.12 -11.39
C GLU A 22 8.75 3.78 -11.74
N ALA A 23 8.97 5.02 -11.29
CA ALA A 23 10.24 5.73 -11.49
C ALA A 23 11.40 5.03 -10.75
N GLU A 24 11.19 4.65 -9.49
CA GLU A 24 12.21 3.99 -8.68
C GLU A 24 12.51 2.57 -9.18
N ALA A 25 11.49 1.83 -9.63
CA ALA A 25 11.66 0.51 -10.23
C ALA A 25 12.46 0.55 -11.54
N ALA A 26 12.42 1.67 -12.26
CA ALA A 26 13.23 1.91 -13.45
C ALA A 26 14.67 2.35 -13.12
N ALA A 27 14.83 3.13 -12.04
CA ALA A 27 16.13 3.63 -11.59
C ALA A 27 16.97 2.56 -10.87
N GLU A 28 16.33 1.69 -10.08
CA GLU A 28 16.98 0.71 -9.21
C GLU A 28 16.53 -0.73 -9.55
N PRO A 29 17.22 -1.43 -10.47
CA PRO A 29 16.83 -2.77 -10.93
C PRO A 29 16.68 -3.81 -9.82
N VAL A 30 17.46 -3.67 -8.73
CA VAL A 30 17.39 -4.57 -7.56
C VAL A 30 16.04 -4.48 -6.85
N LEU A 31 15.41 -3.31 -6.83
CA LEU A 31 14.10 -3.08 -6.20
C LEU A 31 12.93 -3.28 -7.16
N SER A 32 13.20 -3.38 -8.46
CA SER A 32 12.17 -3.39 -9.51
C SER A 32 11.09 -4.45 -9.30
N SER A 33 11.48 -5.71 -9.06
CA SER A 33 10.52 -6.80 -8.83
C SER A 33 9.67 -6.59 -7.58
N PHE A 34 10.29 -6.07 -6.50
CA PHE A 34 9.60 -5.78 -5.26
C PHE A 34 8.59 -4.64 -5.45
N LEU A 35 9.02 -3.51 -6.02
CA LEU A 35 8.15 -2.35 -6.26
C LEU A 35 7.02 -2.67 -7.23
N HIS A 36 7.30 -3.50 -8.23
CA HIS A 36 6.28 -3.96 -9.15
C HIS A 36 5.21 -4.79 -8.43
N ALA A 37 5.62 -5.77 -7.61
CA ALA A 37 4.68 -6.59 -6.86
C ALA A 37 3.93 -5.80 -5.76
N ALA A 38 4.63 -4.93 -5.03
CA ALA A 38 4.09 -4.20 -3.89
C ALA A 38 3.17 -3.04 -4.29
N VAL A 39 3.38 -2.42 -5.45
CA VAL A 39 2.70 -1.19 -5.84
C VAL A 39 2.17 -1.26 -7.27
N VAL A 40 3.02 -1.48 -8.27
CA VAL A 40 2.63 -1.30 -9.70
C VAL A 40 1.55 -2.30 -10.12
N ALA A 41 1.63 -3.54 -9.66
CA ALA A 41 0.67 -4.61 -9.95
C ALA A 41 -0.64 -4.49 -9.14
N GLN A 42 -0.68 -3.63 -8.13
CA GLN A 42 -1.80 -3.56 -7.20
C GLN A 42 -2.95 -2.71 -7.76
N PRO A 43 -4.21 -3.10 -7.52
CA PRO A 43 -5.37 -2.38 -8.05
C PRO A 43 -5.73 -1.10 -7.26
N SER A 44 -5.29 -0.99 -6.00
CA SER A 44 -5.64 0.11 -5.10
C SER A 44 -4.58 0.35 -4.04
N LEU A 45 -4.70 1.49 -3.35
CA LEU A 45 -3.88 1.80 -2.17
C LEU A 45 -4.02 0.75 -1.06
N THR A 46 -5.25 0.31 -0.77
CA THR A 46 -5.54 -0.68 0.28
C THR A 46 -4.94 -2.04 -0.05
N ALA A 47 -5.02 -2.47 -1.32
CA ALA A 47 -4.37 -3.68 -1.83
C ALA A 47 -2.84 -3.61 -1.70
N ALA A 48 -2.22 -2.48 -2.05
CA ALA A 48 -0.78 -2.29 -1.88
C ALA A 48 -0.35 -2.39 -0.41
N VAL A 49 -1.10 -1.78 0.50
CA VAL A 49 -0.85 -1.90 1.95
C VAL A 49 -1.04 -3.34 2.43
N ALA A 50 -2.09 -4.03 1.97
CA ALA A 50 -2.33 -5.44 2.29
C ALA A 50 -1.15 -6.32 1.89
N TRP A 51 -0.63 -6.14 0.67
CA TRP A 51 0.54 -6.85 0.18
C TRP A 51 1.77 -6.61 1.05
N VAL A 52 2.06 -5.34 1.37
CA VAL A 52 3.22 -4.98 2.20
C VAL A 52 3.08 -5.59 3.60
N LEU A 53 1.90 -5.54 4.22
CA LEU A 53 1.67 -6.12 5.54
C LEU A 53 1.83 -7.64 5.52
N ALA A 54 1.26 -8.33 4.53
CA ALA A 54 1.41 -9.77 4.39
C ALA A 54 2.89 -10.19 4.34
N HIS A 55 3.71 -9.48 3.55
CA HIS A 55 5.14 -9.77 3.42
C HIS A 55 5.99 -9.33 4.62
N ARG A 56 5.51 -8.37 5.43
CA ARG A 56 6.22 -7.92 6.64
C ARG A 56 5.91 -8.78 7.86
N LEU A 57 4.74 -9.41 7.89
CA LEU A 57 4.26 -10.23 9.00
C LEU A 57 4.56 -11.72 8.82
N ASP A 58 5.05 -12.15 7.65
CA ASP A 58 5.47 -13.52 7.33
C ASP A 58 6.76 -13.99 8.07
N GLY A 59 7.06 -13.50 9.28
CA GLY A 59 8.34 -13.90 9.87
C GLY A 59 8.75 -13.41 11.25
N SER A 60 7.94 -13.54 12.31
CA SER A 60 8.54 -13.41 13.66
C SER A 60 8.11 -14.41 14.73
N ASP A 61 6.89 -14.97 14.71
CA ASP A 61 6.37 -15.62 15.93
C ASP A 61 6.04 -17.13 15.80
N GLY A 62 6.67 -17.85 14.86
CA GLY A 62 6.58 -19.32 14.79
C GLY A 62 5.28 -19.90 14.21
N GLY A 63 4.32 -19.06 13.81
CA GLY A 63 3.29 -19.39 12.84
C GLY A 63 3.58 -18.62 11.55
N ALA A 64 4.12 -19.29 10.53
CA ALA A 64 4.34 -18.66 9.23
C ALA A 64 2.98 -18.15 8.69
N ILE A 65 2.85 -16.83 8.57
CA ILE A 65 1.69 -16.18 7.97
C ILE A 65 1.88 -16.29 6.47
N ASP A 66 1.32 -17.33 5.85
CA ASP A 66 1.37 -17.51 4.40
C ASP A 66 0.90 -16.21 3.71
N PRO A 67 1.80 -15.47 3.02
CA PRO A 67 1.50 -14.15 2.47
C PRO A 67 0.32 -14.16 1.51
N ILE A 68 0.11 -15.28 0.81
CA ILE A 68 -0.97 -15.43 -0.17
C ILE A 68 -2.31 -15.51 0.55
N ASN A 69 -2.42 -16.36 1.58
CA ASN A 69 -3.66 -16.55 2.32
C ASN A 69 -4.06 -15.33 3.16
N HIS A 70 -3.10 -14.47 3.52
CA HIS A 70 -3.36 -13.31 4.36
C HIS A 70 -3.56 -12.02 3.56
N TYR A 71 -3.11 -11.96 2.30
CA TYR A 71 -3.37 -10.82 1.44
C TYR A 71 -4.87 -10.52 1.34
N ASP A 72 -5.70 -11.53 1.08
CA ASP A 72 -7.16 -11.36 0.96
C ASP A 72 -7.79 -10.91 2.27
N ALA A 73 -7.36 -11.50 3.40
CA ALA A 73 -7.84 -11.12 4.73
C ALA A 73 -7.47 -9.67 5.09
N PHE A 74 -6.25 -9.22 4.76
CA PHE A 74 -5.86 -7.84 4.95
C PHE A 74 -6.61 -6.90 4.01
N ALA A 75 -6.78 -7.27 2.74
CA ALA A 75 -7.50 -6.45 1.77
C ALA A 75 -8.95 -6.18 2.22
N GLU A 76 -9.64 -7.22 2.71
CA GLU A 76 -11.01 -7.10 3.24
C GLU A 76 -11.10 -6.11 4.41
N VAL A 77 -10.18 -6.23 5.38
CA VAL A 77 -10.18 -5.35 6.56
C VAL A 77 -9.78 -3.92 6.21
N LEU A 78 -8.77 -3.75 5.35
CA LEU A 78 -8.18 -2.45 5.04
C LEU A 78 -9.08 -1.57 4.17
N ASP A 79 -9.98 -2.15 3.37
CA ASP A 79 -11.00 -1.40 2.65
C ASP A 79 -11.91 -0.60 3.60
N GLY A 80 -12.21 -1.15 4.79
CA GLY A 80 -12.92 -0.44 5.85
C GLY A 80 -12.09 0.65 6.55
N LEU A 81 -10.77 0.60 6.41
CA LEU A 81 -9.80 1.49 7.07
C LEU A 81 -9.17 2.52 6.11
N GLU A 82 -9.64 2.63 4.87
CA GLU A 82 -9.10 3.54 3.85
C GLU A 82 -8.91 4.97 4.38
N ALA A 83 -9.88 5.49 5.14
CA ALA A 83 -9.82 6.84 5.69
C ALA A 83 -8.66 7.03 6.68
N CYS A 84 -8.37 6.01 7.50
CA CYS A 84 -7.27 6.02 8.45
C CYS A 84 -5.93 5.95 7.74
N ILE A 85 -5.79 5.04 6.77
CA ILE A 85 -4.58 4.88 5.95
C ILE A 85 -4.23 6.20 5.25
N VAL A 86 -5.22 6.83 4.61
CA VAL A 86 -5.06 8.12 3.93
C VAL A 86 -4.66 9.22 4.91
N ALA A 87 -5.28 9.28 6.09
CA ALA A 87 -4.96 10.27 7.11
C ALA A 87 -3.50 10.13 7.59
N ASP A 88 -3.04 8.91 7.84
CA ASP A 88 -1.68 8.64 8.29
C ASP A 88 -0.64 9.01 7.23
N LEU A 89 -0.86 8.62 5.96
CA LEU A 89 0.03 8.98 4.85
C LEU A 89 0.11 10.49 4.66
N VAL A 90 -1.03 11.19 4.67
CA VAL A 90 -1.05 12.66 4.58
C VAL A 90 -0.30 13.29 5.74
N ALA A 91 -0.47 12.76 6.95
CA ALA A 91 0.20 13.28 8.14
C ALA A 91 1.72 13.07 8.08
N VAL A 92 2.20 11.94 7.55
CA VAL A 92 3.64 11.71 7.33
C VAL A 92 4.19 12.68 6.30
N MET A 93 3.54 12.83 5.14
CA MET A 93 4.00 13.74 4.08
C MET A 93 4.03 15.21 4.54
N ALA A 94 3.07 15.63 5.37
CA ALA A 94 3.03 17.00 5.89
C ALA A 94 4.16 17.32 6.89
N ARG A 95 4.80 16.29 7.49
CA ARG A 95 5.87 16.44 8.48
C ARG A 95 7.28 16.23 7.92
N GLY A 96 7.39 15.57 6.77
CA GLY A 96 8.67 15.13 6.19
C GLY A 96 9.13 15.89 4.95
N GLY A 97 8.57 17.08 4.68
CA GLY A 97 8.97 17.97 3.58
C GLY A 97 10.03 18.99 3.99
#